data_AF-A0A2A5B6K0-F1
#
_entry.id   AF-A0A2A5B6K0-F1
#
_cell.length_a   1.000
_cell.length_b   1.000
_cell.length_c   1.000
_cell.angle_alpha   90.00
_cell.angle_beta   90.00
_cell.angle_gamma   90.00
#
_symmetry.space_group_name_H-M   'P 1'
#
loop_
_entity.id
_entity.type
_entity.pdbx_description
1 polymer ?
#
loop_
_entity_poly.entity_id
_entity_poly.type
_entity_poly.pdbx_seq_one_letter_code
_entity_poly.pdbx_strand_id
1 'polypeptide(L)' 'MGDTMRKDVDKKLTNIVIEGADRNDYPDFSDAYIASADDADGRPLTEDELDKLNEEYPEIAQQHAMESLL' A
#
# COMPACT_ATOMS: atom_id res chain seq x y z
N MET A 1 -19.60 3.60 8.86
CA MET A 1 -19.72 2.32 8.14
C MET A 1 -18.54 2.01 7.21
N GLY A 2 -17.47 2.83 7.16
CA GLY A 2 -16.38 2.68 6.17
C GLY A 2 -15.03 2.20 6.70
N ASP A 3 -14.86 2.01 8.01
CA ASP A 3 -13.55 1.68 8.60
C ASP A 3 -13.25 0.17 8.66
N THR A 4 -14.27 -0.68 8.59
CA THR A 4 -14.07 -2.13 8.74
C THR A 4 -13.48 -2.76 7.47
N MET A 5 -13.96 -2.37 6.28
CA MET A 5 -13.50 -2.94 5.01
C MET A 5 -12.03 -2.63 4.70
N ARG A 6 -11.53 -1.46 5.10
CA ARG A 6 -10.14 -1.02 4.86
C ARG A 6 -9.12 -1.88 5.62
N LYS A 7 -9.40 -2.19 6.88
CA LYS A 7 -8.53 -3.02 7.72
C LYS A 7 -8.46 -4.46 7.27
N ASP A 8 -9.49 -4.95 6.58
CA ASP A 8 -9.52 -6.31 6.07
C ASP A 8 -8.68 -6.50 4.80
N VAL A 9 -8.47 -5.43 4.02
CA VAL A 9 -7.57 -5.46 2.85
C VAL A 9 -6.12 -5.49 3.31
N ASP A 10 -5.70 -4.53 4.15
CA ASP A 10 -4.33 -4.45 4.68
C ASP A 10 -3.90 -5.74 5.39
N LYS A 11 -4.77 -6.33 6.23
CA LYS A 11 -4.48 -7.60 6.92
C LYS A 11 -4.34 -8.82 6.01
N LYS A 12 -4.81 -8.73 4.77
CA LYS A 12 -4.72 -9.82 3.80
C LYS A 12 -3.53 -9.67 2.87
N LEU A 13 -2.81 -8.56 2.91
CA LEU A 13 -1.64 -8.36 2.07
C LEU A 13 -0.37 -8.72 2.83
N THR A 14 0.57 -9.34 2.13
CA THR A 14 1.86 -9.77 2.65
C THR A 14 2.95 -9.37 1.66
N ASN A 15 4.21 -9.35 2.09
CA ASN A 15 5.36 -8.95 1.25
C ASN A 15 5.15 -7.61 0.50
N ILE A 16 4.56 -6.64 1.19
CA ILE A 16 4.26 -5.32 0.59
C ILE A 16 5.58 -4.58 0.38
N VAL A 17 5.80 -4.15 -0.86
CA VAL A 17 6.94 -3.33 -1.29
C VAL A 17 6.40 -1.98 -1.76
N ILE A 18 6.89 -0.91 -1.13
CA ILE A 18 6.52 0.46 -1.46
C ILE A 18 7.66 1.12 -2.24
N GLU A 19 7.33 1.76 -3.36
CA GLU A 19 8.25 2.60 -4.12
C GLU A 19 7.66 4.01 -4.30
N GLY A 20 8.46 4.93 -4.85
CA GLY A 20 8.03 6.32 -5.04
C GLY A 20 7.94 7.15 -3.76
N ALA A 21 8.17 6.55 -2.59
CA ALA A 21 8.26 7.28 -1.32
C ALA A 21 9.54 8.13 -1.25
N ASP A 22 9.48 9.37 -1.74
CA ASP A 22 10.55 10.35 -1.55
C ASP A 22 10.38 11.06 -0.18
N ARG A 23 11.42 11.00 0.65
CA ARG A 23 11.51 11.71 1.93
C ARG A 23 11.44 13.24 1.78
N ASN A 24 11.65 13.77 0.57
CA ASN A 24 11.56 15.20 0.30
C ASN A 24 10.11 15.69 0.10
N ASP A 25 9.14 14.81 -0.15
CA ASP A 25 7.73 15.15 -0.43
C ASP A 25 6.84 15.16 0.82
N TYR A 26 7.48 15.44 1.97
CA TYR A 26 6.83 15.54 3.25
C TYR A 26 5.94 16.80 3.29
N PRO A 27 4.66 16.72 3.70
CA PRO A 27 4.06 15.64 4.49
C PRO A 27 3.12 14.68 3.74
N ASP A 28 2.98 14.80 2.41
CA ASP A 28 1.90 14.11 1.69
C ASP A 28 2.34 12.77 1.07
N PHE A 29 3.65 12.50 0.98
CA PHE A 29 4.22 11.31 0.32
C PHE A 29 3.45 11.00 -0.98
N SER A 30 3.21 12.05 -1.78
CA SER A 30 2.19 12.05 -2.84
C SER A 30 2.50 11.03 -3.94
N ASP A 31 3.79 10.70 -4.09
CA ASP A 31 4.29 9.75 -5.08
C ASP A 31 4.45 8.32 -4.55
N ALA A 32 4.13 8.01 -3.29
CA ALA A 32 4.29 6.66 -2.74
C ALA A 32 3.20 5.71 -3.22
N TYR A 33 3.60 4.57 -3.80
CA TYR A 33 2.68 3.53 -4.29
C TYR A 33 3.19 2.13 -3.98
N ILE A 34 2.28 1.17 -3.89
CA ILE A 34 2.58 -0.25 -3.74
C ILE A 34 3.12 -0.77 -5.07
N ALA A 35 4.41 -1.07 -5.13
CA ALA A 35 5.08 -1.61 -6.30
C ALA A 35 4.86 -3.12 -6.45
N SER A 36 4.73 -3.83 -5.32
CA SER A 36 4.33 -5.24 -5.30
C SER A 36 3.74 -5.61 -3.95
N ALA A 37 2.79 -6.53 -3.94
CA ALA A 37 2.29 -7.15 -2.72
C ALA A 37 1.73 -8.54 -3.07
N ASP A 38 1.78 -9.43 -2.10
CA ASP A 38 1.20 -10.77 -2.18
C ASP A 38 -0.11 -10.81 -1.39
N ASP A 39 -1.06 -11.62 -1.81
CA ASP A 39 -2.26 -11.91 -1.03
C ASP A 39 -1.93 -12.79 0.21
N ALA A 40 -2.95 -13.07 1.02
CA ALA A 40 -2.81 -13.87 2.24
C ALA A 40 -2.47 -15.34 1.94
N ASP A 41 -2.71 -15.78 0.70
CA ASP A 41 -2.38 -17.09 0.16
C ASP A 41 -0.95 -17.13 -0.44
N GLY A 42 -0.22 -16.00 -0.42
CA GLY A 42 1.14 -15.87 -0.95
C GLY A 42 1.19 -15.73 -2.47
N ARG A 43 0.11 -15.28 -3.10
CA ARG A 43 0.06 -15.03 -4.55
C ARG A 43 0.36 -13.55 -4.83
N PRO A 44 1.28 -13.25 -5.75
CA PRO A 44 1.54 -11.87 -6.14
C PRO A 44 0.31 -11.28 -6.81
N LEU A 45 -0.07 -10.08 -6.38
CA LEU A 45 -1.10 -9.28 -7.01
C LEU A 45 -0.68 -8.90 -8.42
N THR A 46 -1.66 -8.82 -9.31
CA THR A 46 -1.46 -8.33 -10.67
C THR A 46 -1.32 -6.82 -10.70
N GLU A 47 -0.73 -6.27 -11.77
CA GLU A 47 -0.61 -4.82 -11.97
C GLU A 47 -1.98 -4.12 -11.85
N ASP A 48 -3.04 -4.67 -12.46
CA ASP A 48 -4.40 -4.13 -12.36
C ASP A 48 -4.95 -4.11 -10.92
N GLU A 49 -4.58 -5.09 -10.09
CA GLU A 49 -4.99 -5.16 -8.69
C GLU A 49 -4.19 -4.18 -7.83
N LEU A 50 -2.89 -4.03 -8.11
CA LEU A 50 -2.02 -3.05 -7.47
C LEU A 50 -2.46 -1.63 -7.81
N ASP A 51 -2.80 -1.35 -9.07
CA ASP A 51 -3.32 -0.05 -9.49
C ASP A 51 -4.62 0.30 -8.78
N LYS A 52 -5.58 -0.63 -8.73
CA LYS A 52 -6.83 -0.44 -7.97
C LYS A 52 -6.58 -0.24 -6.49
N LEU A 53 -5.63 -0.98 -5.92
CA LEU A 53 -5.27 -0.86 -4.51
C LEU A 53 -4.66 0.51 -4.21
N ASN A 54 -3.80 1.02 -5.09
CA ASN A 54 -3.21 2.36 -4.98
C ASN A 54 -4.24 3.47 -5.22
N GLU A 55 -5.22 3.26 -6.10
CA GLU A 55 -6.30 4.23 -6.36
C GLU A 55 -7.36 4.26 -5.25
N GLU A 56 -7.78 3.09 -4.75
CA GLU A 56 -8.83 2.98 -3.73
C GLU A 56 -8.30 3.15 -2.29
N TYR A 57 -7.04 2.78 -2.06
CA TYR A 57 -6.41 2.75 -0.74
C TYR A 57 -4.96 3.28 -0.74
N PRO A 58 -4.71 4.51 -1.24
CA PRO A 58 -3.38 5.12 -1.23
C PRO A 58 -2.81 5.26 0.19
N GLU A 59 -3.67 5.32 1.22
CA GLU A 59 -3.24 5.35 2.62
C GLU A 59 -2.39 4.13 3.03
N ILE A 60 -2.60 2.96 2.41
CA ILE A 60 -1.82 1.75 2.71
C ILE A 60 -0.36 1.99 2.31
N ALA A 61 -0.12 2.51 1.11
CA ALA A 61 1.23 2.83 0.66
C ALA A 61 1.91 3.83 1.60
N GLN A 62 1.19 4.86 2.03
CA GLN A 62 1.71 5.90 2.94
C GLN A 62 2.04 5.35 4.34
N GLN A 63 1.15 4.53 4.92
CA GLN A 63 1.36 3.92 6.23
C GLN A 63 2.58 2.99 6.21
N HIS A 64 2.69 2.11 5.21
CA HIS A 64 3.81 1.18 5.08
C HIS A 64 5.13 1.91 4.74
N ALA A 65 5.08 2.97 3.92
CA ALA A 65 6.24 3.83 3.67
C ALA A 65 6.74 4.50 4.95
N MET A 66 5.83 5.02 5.79
CA MET A 66 6.18 5.64 7.06
C MET A 66 6.75 4.63 8.06
N GLU A 67 6.18 3.42 8.13
CA GLU A 67 6.72 2.35 8.98
C GLU A 67 8.09 1.86 8.51
N SER A 68 8.35 1.83 7.20
CA SER A 68 9.69 1.52 6.66
C SER A 68 10.73 2.59 7.01
N LEU A 69 10.29 3.80 7.34
CA LEU A 69 11.15 4.94 7.65
C LEU A 69 11.66 4.98 9.10
N LEU A 70 11.01 4.23 10.00
CA LEU A 70 11.17 4.27 11.47
C LEU A 70 12.03 3.10 11.98
#